data_AF-A0A1V4EVL0-F1
#
_entry.id   AF-A0A1V4EVL0-F1
#
_cell.length_a   1.000
_cell.length_b   1.000
_cell.length_c   1.000
_cell.angle_alpha   90.00
_cell.angle_beta   90.00
_cell.angle_gamma   90.00
#
_symmetry.space_group_name_H-M   'P 1'
#
loop_
_entity.id
_entity.type
_entity.pdbx_description
1 polymer ?
#
loop_
_entity_poly.entity_id
_entity_poly.type
_entity_poly.pdbx_seq_one_letter_code
_entity_poly.pdbx_strand_id
1 'polypeptide(L)'
;MSPSRSEILKMATAEASRVLTRFNYDYTVPVDVISFVESDGVVLNFQPLGNLAGAYIPVESKGMLAGILVNEQLPLTKQRFTIAHEYCHHICNHSASVDTETELFVESYKRSQEERLAELFASCLLMPRGLVLRLLRRMNVNQENIEAGDVYSLSLRLGTSYAATVHRLRDLELVGRREHDKLQRTTPIQLKRELGAKGLGSSWNDIWVLGPGDNGSLITMRQGDNVRIHLEETPTTGYKWGLKSSDERIRCVDSTWEANENELIGSPGIREFGFVVEEAGNTLLELMSYREWDLDHVADQFVVTLSIQNKRHGIAEWLLTG
;
A
#
# COMPACT_ATOMS: atom_id res chain seq x y z
N MET A 1 -11.33 -8.17 -34.20
CA MET A 1 -11.58 -6.84 -33.58
C MET A 1 -10.64 -6.73 -32.38
N SER A 2 -10.09 -5.54 -32.13
CA SER A 2 -9.35 -5.26 -30.89
C SER A 2 -10.25 -5.52 -29.69
N PRO A 3 -9.81 -6.25 -28.65
CA PRO A 3 -10.54 -6.23 -27.40
C PRO A 3 -10.60 -4.78 -26.89
N SER A 4 -11.78 -4.39 -26.43
CA SER A 4 -12.02 -3.14 -25.74
C SER A 4 -11.32 -3.15 -24.37
N ARG A 5 -11.07 -1.97 -23.79
CA ARG A 5 -10.52 -1.87 -22.42
C ARG A 5 -11.36 -2.65 -21.41
N SER A 6 -12.69 -2.69 -21.57
CA SER A 6 -13.59 -3.44 -20.69
C SER A 6 -13.35 -4.95 -20.78
N GLU A 7 -13.10 -5.48 -21.98
CA GLU A 7 -12.79 -6.90 -22.17
C GLU A 7 -11.44 -7.27 -21.55
N ILE A 8 -10.40 -6.45 -21.76
CA ILE A 8 -9.08 -6.68 -21.15
C ILE A 8 -9.17 -6.59 -19.62
N LEU A 9 -9.92 -5.63 -19.08
CA LEU A 9 -10.14 -5.51 -17.63
C LEU A 9 -10.83 -6.75 -17.06
N LYS A 10 -11.81 -7.33 -17.77
CA LYS A 10 -12.46 -8.58 -17.36
C LYS A 10 -11.47 -9.75 -17.35
N MET A 11 -10.62 -9.86 -18.38
CA MET A 11 -9.57 -10.88 -18.45
C MET A 11 -8.57 -10.72 -17.30
N ALA A 12 -8.03 -9.52 -17.11
CA ALA A 12 -7.11 -9.19 -16.02
C ALA A 12 -7.71 -9.48 -14.64
N THR A 13 -8.99 -9.15 -14.43
CA THR A 13 -9.71 -9.43 -13.18
C THR A 13 -9.84 -10.94 -12.95
N ALA A 14 -10.13 -11.71 -14.00
CA ALA A 14 -10.25 -13.16 -13.91
C ALA A 14 -8.90 -13.80 -13.56
N GLU A 15 -7.80 -13.42 -14.23
CA GLU A 15 -6.46 -13.95 -13.93
C GLU A 15 -6.00 -13.59 -12.52
N ALA A 16 -6.16 -12.33 -12.10
CA ALA A 16 -5.84 -11.91 -10.74
C ALA A 16 -6.64 -12.71 -9.71
N SER A 17 -7.93 -12.97 -9.96
CA SER A 17 -8.77 -13.77 -9.07
C SER A 17 -8.33 -15.23 -8.99
N ARG A 18 -7.85 -15.82 -10.10
CA ARG A 18 -7.28 -17.18 -10.10
C ARG A 18 -6.04 -17.27 -9.22
N VAL A 19 -5.12 -16.30 -9.33
CA VAL A 19 -3.93 -16.23 -8.48
C VAL A 19 -4.32 -16.12 -7.00
N LEU A 20 -5.19 -15.17 -6.65
CA LEU A 20 -5.63 -14.97 -5.27
C LEU A 20 -6.32 -16.21 -4.68
N THR A 21 -7.12 -16.90 -5.49
CA THR A 21 -7.79 -18.15 -5.08
C THR A 21 -6.78 -19.29 -4.89
N ARG A 22 -5.82 -19.45 -5.81
CA ARG A 22 -4.78 -20.49 -5.73
C ARG A 22 -3.93 -20.35 -4.46
N PHE A 23 -3.63 -19.12 -4.06
CA PHE A 23 -2.90 -18.82 -2.83
C PHE A 23 -3.77 -18.76 -1.56
N ASN A 24 -5.08 -19.05 -1.66
CA ASN A 24 -6.03 -18.92 -0.55
C ASN A 24 -5.89 -17.56 0.17
N TYR A 25 -5.80 -16.49 -0.61
CA TYR A 25 -5.40 -15.17 -0.13
C TYR A 25 -6.38 -14.60 0.91
N ASP A 26 -5.82 -14.14 2.04
CA ASP A 26 -6.57 -13.44 3.07
C ASP A 26 -6.73 -11.95 2.73
N TYR A 27 -7.97 -11.55 2.48
CA TYR A 27 -8.37 -10.16 2.20
C TYR A 27 -8.27 -9.22 3.41
N THR A 28 -7.68 -9.62 4.54
CA THR A 28 -7.45 -8.75 5.71
C THR A 28 -6.11 -8.02 5.72
N VAL A 29 -5.16 -8.49 4.92
CA VAL A 29 -3.78 -7.97 4.83
C VAL A 29 -3.44 -7.57 3.40
N PRO A 30 -2.49 -6.65 3.15
CA PRO A 30 -2.09 -6.29 1.79
C PRO A 30 -1.52 -7.49 1.01
N VAL A 31 -1.68 -7.50 -0.31
CA VAL A 31 -1.16 -8.58 -1.16
C VAL A 31 0.36 -8.65 -1.10
N ASP A 32 0.91 -9.78 -0.68
CA ASP A 32 2.34 -10.03 -0.76
C ASP A 32 2.70 -10.66 -2.11
N VAL A 33 2.83 -9.79 -3.11
CA VAL A 33 3.16 -10.21 -4.48
C VAL A 33 4.52 -10.91 -4.57
N ILE A 34 5.46 -10.58 -3.68
CA ILE A 34 6.79 -11.18 -3.68
C ILE A 34 6.66 -12.65 -3.30
N SER A 35 5.96 -12.93 -2.20
CA SER A 35 5.70 -14.30 -1.77
C SER A 35 4.96 -15.12 -2.84
N PHE A 36 4.03 -14.52 -3.60
CA PHE A 36 3.35 -15.21 -4.70
C PHE A 36 4.32 -15.59 -5.83
N VAL A 37 5.18 -14.66 -6.25
CA VAL A 37 6.15 -14.86 -7.32
C VAL A 37 7.19 -15.92 -6.94
N GLU A 38 7.75 -15.82 -5.73
CA GLU A 38 8.74 -16.77 -5.23
C GLU A 38 8.14 -18.18 -5.06
N SER A 39 6.89 -18.28 -4.61
CA SER A 39 6.18 -19.56 -4.48
C SER A 39 5.90 -20.24 -5.84
N ASP A 40 5.81 -19.46 -6.91
CA ASP A 40 5.70 -19.96 -8.29
C ASP A 40 7.07 -20.31 -8.90
N GLY A 41 8.16 -20.25 -8.12
CA GLY A 41 9.51 -20.62 -8.55
C GLY A 41 10.18 -19.58 -9.45
N VAL A 42 9.69 -18.33 -9.40
CA VAL A 42 10.28 -17.21 -10.15
C VAL A 42 11.25 -16.44 -9.25
N VAL A 43 12.49 -16.30 -9.70
CA VAL A 43 13.55 -15.63 -8.94
C VAL A 43 13.39 -14.11 -9.06
N LEU A 44 13.32 -13.42 -7.93
CA LEU A 44 13.35 -11.95 -7.87
C LEU A 44 14.78 -11.45 -7.65
N ASN A 45 15.23 -10.53 -8.50
CA ASN A 45 16.52 -9.85 -8.36
C ASN A 45 16.34 -8.32 -8.37
N PHE A 46 16.66 -7.68 -7.25
CA PHE A 46 16.63 -6.23 -7.08
C PHE A 46 18.01 -5.65 -7.40
N GLN A 47 18.11 -4.81 -8.43
CA GLN A 47 19.38 -4.19 -8.81
C GLN A 47 19.16 -2.85 -9.51
N PRO A 48 20.18 -1.99 -9.65
CA PRO A 48 20.07 -0.79 -10.48
C PRO A 48 19.84 -1.16 -11.94
N LEU A 49 18.77 -0.64 -12.55
CA LEU A 49 18.44 -0.89 -13.98
C LEU A 49 18.40 0.41 -14.81
N GLY A 50 18.97 1.50 -14.31
CA GLY A 50 18.89 2.81 -14.96
C GLY A 50 17.43 3.27 -15.10
N ASN A 51 16.99 3.46 -16.34
CA ASN A 51 15.62 3.93 -16.65
C ASN A 51 14.58 2.81 -16.72
N LEU A 52 15.00 1.54 -16.75
CA LEU A 52 14.09 0.41 -16.83
C LEU A 52 13.44 0.17 -15.46
N ALA A 53 12.15 -0.14 -15.43
CA ALA A 53 11.46 -0.41 -14.17
C ALA A 53 11.68 -1.86 -13.69
N GLY A 54 11.64 -2.81 -14.63
CA GLY A 54 11.91 -4.21 -14.43
C GLY A 54 11.93 -4.95 -15.77
N ALA A 55 12.18 -6.25 -15.71
CA ALA A 55 12.09 -7.13 -16.87
C ALA A 55 11.82 -8.57 -16.44
N TYR A 56 10.93 -9.24 -17.16
CA TYR A 56 10.73 -10.67 -17.08
C TYR A 56 11.69 -11.45 -17.98
N ILE A 57 12.31 -12.48 -17.41
CA ILE A 57 13.24 -13.41 -18.08
C ILE A 57 12.61 -14.81 -18.03
N PRO A 58 12.12 -15.34 -19.17
CA PRO A 58 11.57 -16.69 -19.22
C PRO A 58 12.66 -17.77 -19.12
N VAL A 59 12.25 -19.02 -18.90
CA VAL A 59 13.17 -20.16 -18.88
C VAL A 59 13.67 -20.45 -20.29
N GLU A 60 14.97 -20.27 -20.53
CA GLU A 60 15.60 -20.53 -21.85
C GLU A 60 16.18 -21.95 -22.00
N SER A 61 16.48 -22.65 -20.89
CA SER A 61 17.07 -23.99 -20.92
C SER A 61 16.67 -24.86 -19.72
N LYS A 62 16.73 -26.19 -19.89
CA LYS A 62 16.44 -27.15 -18.81
C LYS A 62 17.37 -26.91 -17.62
N GLY A 63 16.78 -26.66 -16.45
CA GLY A 63 17.50 -26.43 -15.19
C GLY A 63 17.61 -24.96 -14.78
N MET A 64 17.19 -24.02 -15.62
CA MET A 64 17.10 -22.61 -15.25
C MET A 64 15.71 -22.28 -14.67
N LEU A 65 15.66 -21.36 -13.72
CA LEU A 65 14.42 -20.77 -13.21
C LEU A 65 14.08 -19.51 -14.01
N ALA A 66 12.79 -19.20 -14.10
CA ALA A 66 12.36 -17.91 -14.61
C ALA A 66 12.79 -16.80 -13.63
N GLY A 67 13.04 -15.60 -14.14
CA GLY A 67 13.51 -14.48 -13.35
C GLY A 67 12.70 -13.21 -13.59
N ILE A 68 12.61 -12.37 -12.56
CA ILE A 68 12.10 -11.00 -12.66
C ILE A 68 13.19 -10.07 -12.10
N LEU A 69 13.69 -9.19 -12.95
CA LEU A 69 14.55 -8.07 -12.55
C LEU A 69 13.68 -6.91 -12.10
N VAL A 70 14.03 -6.29 -10.97
CA VAL A 70 13.33 -5.15 -10.40
C VAL A 70 14.32 -4.03 -10.15
N ASN A 71 14.00 -2.83 -10.61
CA ASN A 71 14.84 -1.67 -10.36
C ASN A 71 14.74 -1.23 -8.89
N GLU A 72 15.80 -1.48 -8.13
CA GLU A 72 15.87 -1.18 -6.68
C GLU A 72 15.81 0.32 -6.36
N GLN A 73 16.11 1.16 -7.34
CA GLN A 73 16.11 2.62 -7.19
C GLN A 73 14.68 3.19 -7.21
N LEU A 74 13.71 2.40 -7.66
CA LEU A 74 12.30 2.79 -7.63
C LEU A 74 11.75 2.80 -6.20
N PRO A 75 10.76 3.67 -5.90
CA PRO A 75 9.97 3.55 -4.67
C PRO A 75 9.33 2.16 -4.54
N LEU A 76 9.17 1.63 -3.31
CA LEU A 76 8.62 0.29 -3.08
C LEU A 76 7.24 0.07 -3.72
N THR A 77 6.39 1.10 -3.80
CA THR A 77 5.08 1.01 -4.46
C THR A 77 5.21 0.76 -5.96
N LYS A 78 6.22 1.35 -6.62
CA LYS A 78 6.54 1.08 -8.02
C LYS A 78 7.17 -0.30 -8.19
N GLN A 79 8.09 -0.69 -7.31
CA GLN A 79 8.67 -2.04 -7.33
C GLN A 79 7.58 -3.12 -7.24
N ARG A 80 6.65 -2.99 -6.29
CA ARG A 80 5.51 -3.92 -6.13
C ARG A 80 4.65 -4.00 -7.39
N PHE A 81 4.36 -2.85 -8.01
CA PHE A 81 3.60 -2.81 -9.25
C PHE A 81 4.35 -3.49 -10.41
N THR A 82 5.64 -3.19 -10.56
CA THR A 82 6.52 -3.84 -11.55
C THR A 82 6.53 -5.35 -11.33
N ILE A 83 6.73 -5.83 -10.10
CA ILE A 83 6.73 -7.27 -9.81
C ILE A 83 5.39 -7.91 -10.22
N ALA A 84 4.25 -7.29 -9.89
CA ALA A 84 2.94 -7.78 -10.29
C ALA A 84 2.74 -7.78 -11.81
N HIS A 85 3.28 -6.78 -12.50
CA HIS A 85 3.24 -6.64 -13.95
C HIS A 85 4.07 -7.73 -14.63
N GLU A 86 5.35 -7.87 -14.27
CA GLU A 86 6.24 -8.91 -14.80
C GLU A 86 5.73 -10.32 -14.47
N TYR A 87 5.11 -10.50 -13.30
CA TYR A 87 4.46 -11.75 -12.94
C TYR A 87 3.27 -12.09 -13.86
N CYS A 88 2.56 -11.09 -14.39
CA CYS A 88 1.55 -11.32 -15.43
C CYS A 88 2.18 -11.95 -16.69
N HIS A 89 3.33 -11.46 -17.11
CA HIS A 89 4.03 -12.01 -18.28
C HIS A 89 4.44 -13.47 -18.04
N HIS A 90 4.85 -13.80 -16.82
CA HIS A 90 5.13 -15.17 -16.42
C HIS A 90 3.89 -16.07 -16.52
N ILE A 91 2.80 -15.74 -15.83
CA ILE A 91 1.59 -16.59 -15.78
C ILE A 91 0.91 -16.72 -17.15
N CYS A 92 1.03 -15.73 -18.02
CA CYS A 92 0.46 -15.74 -19.37
C CYS A 92 1.39 -16.36 -20.41
N ASN A 93 2.58 -16.84 -20.02
CA ASN A 93 3.62 -17.36 -20.92
C ASN A 93 3.95 -16.39 -22.07
N HIS A 94 4.02 -15.09 -21.77
CA HIS A 94 4.49 -14.09 -22.75
C HIS A 94 6.00 -14.28 -23.01
N SER A 95 6.44 -13.98 -24.24
CA SER A 95 7.85 -13.99 -24.61
C SER A 95 8.63 -12.86 -23.90
N ALA A 96 9.96 -13.03 -23.78
CA ALA A 96 10.83 -12.01 -23.18
C ALA A 96 10.60 -10.64 -23.83
N SER A 97 10.37 -9.61 -23.02
CA SER A 97 10.20 -8.24 -23.48
C SER A 97 11.56 -7.56 -23.61
N VAL A 98 12.17 -7.64 -24.79
CA VAL A 98 13.29 -6.76 -25.17
C VAL A 98 12.82 -5.94 -26.35
N ASP A 99 13.00 -4.62 -26.29
CA ASP A 99 12.70 -3.71 -27.41
C ASP A 99 13.67 -3.99 -28.57
N THR A 100 13.32 -4.91 -29.45
CA THR A 100 13.99 -5.09 -30.75
C THR A 100 13.20 -4.34 -31.83
N GLU A 101 13.83 -3.35 -32.46
CA GLU A 101 13.27 -2.41 -33.45
C GLU A 101 12.79 -3.03 -34.78
N THR A 102 12.61 -4.35 -34.87
CA THR A 102 12.47 -5.07 -36.15
C THR A 102 11.24 -5.97 -36.25
N GLU A 103 10.12 -5.61 -35.62
CA GLU A 103 8.92 -6.47 -35.59
C GLU A 103 7.70 -5.85 -36.29
N LEU A 104 6.97 -6.71 -36.99
CA LEU A 104 5.84 -6.38 -37.87
C LEU A 104 4.69 -5.71 -37.09
N PHE A 105 3.80 -5.00 -37.80
CA PHE A 105 2.62 -4.33 -37.20
C PHE A 105 1.72 -5.26 -36.34
N VAL A 106 1.72 -6.57 -36.58
CA VAL A 106 0.93 -7.55 -35.81
C VAL A 106 1.60 -7.91 -34.47
N GLU A 107 2.92 -8.01 -34.43
CA GLU A 107 3.69 -8.32 -33.22
C GLU A 107 3.71 -7.15 -32.25
N SER A 108 3.97 -5.94 -32.75
CA SER A 108 3.85 -4.70 -31.95
C SER A 108 2.43 -4.50 -31.40
N TYR A 109 1.40 -4.83 -32.17
CA TYR A 109 0.02 -4.78 -31.73
C TYR A 109 -0.30 -5.81 -30.64
N LYS A 110 0.13 -7.06 -30.80
CA LYS A 110 -0.04 -8.11 -29.78
C LYS A 110 0.67 -7.72 -28.49
N ARG A 111 1.91 -7.24 -28.59
CA ARG A 111 2.70 -6.72 -27.47
C ARG A 111 1.93 -5.61 -26.74
N SER A 112 1.34 -4.65 -27.46
CA SER A 112 0.53 -3.59 -26.83
C SER A 112 -0.68 -4.09 -26.02
N GLN A 113 -1.27 -5.24 -26.40
CA GLN A 113 -2.38 -5.84 -25.66
C GLN A 113 -1.89 -6.64 -24.45
N GLU A 114 -0.76 -7.34 -24.58
CA GLU A 114 -0.09 -8.03 -23.49
C GLU A 114 0.33 -7.04 -22.39
N GLU A 115 0.93 -5.91 -22.76
CA GLU A 115 1.29 -4.82 -21.83
C GLU A 115 0.06 -4.24 -21.10
N ARG A 116 -1.03 -3.99 -21.83
CA ARG A 116 -2.30 -3.51 -21.25
C ARG A 116 -2.91 -4.53 -20.30
N LEU A 117 -2.85 -5.81 -20.65
CA LEU A 117 -3.31 -6.89 -19.80
C LEU A 117 -2.47 -6.96 -18.52
N ALA A 118 -1.14 -6.90 -18.64
CA ALA A 118 -0.21 -6.94 -17.50
C ALA A 118 -0.39 -5.74 -16.56
N GLU A 119 -0.56 -4.53 -17.10
CA GLU A 119 -0.86 -3.32 -16.31
C GLU A 119 -2.19 -3.45 -15.54
N LEU A 120 -3.27 -3.90 -16.22
CA LEU A 120 -4.56 -4.10 -15.58
C LEU A 120 -4.54 -5.27 -14.59
N PHE A 121 -3.78 -6.34 -14.88
CA PHE A 121 -3.59 -7.47 -13.99
C PHE A 121 -2.90 -7.02 -12.71
N ALA A 122 -1.81 -6.26 -12.80
CA ALA A 122 -1.10 -5.72 -11.64
C ALA A 122 -2.04 -4.89 -10.75
N SER A 123 -2.85 -4.02 -11.37
CA SER A 123 -3.89 -3.25 -10.68
C SER A 123 -4.93 -4.14 -10.00
N CYS A 124 -5.43 -5.17 -10.69
CA CYS A 124 -6.45 -6.08 -10.16
C CYS A 124 -5.90 -6.98 -9.03
N LEU A 125 -4.67 -7.46 -9.17
CA LEU A 125 -4.00 -8.33 -8.22
C LEU A 125 -3.68 -7.58 -6.94
N LEU A 126 -3.07 -6.40 -7.03
CA LEU A 126 -2.66 -5.62 -5.85
C LEU A 126 -3.84 -4.94 -5.14
N MET A 127 -4.93 -4.68 -5.86
CA MET A 127 -6.11 -3.99 -5.34
C MET A 127 -7.40 -4.77 -5.65
N PRO A 128 -7.56 -5.98 -5.10
CA PRO A 128 -8.76 -6.77 -5.33
C PRO A 128 -9.95 -6.15 -4.57
N ARG A 129 -11.15 -6.27 -5.14
CA ARG A 129 -12.38 -5.64 -4.61
C ARG A 129 -12.59 -5.96 -3.12
N GLY A 130 -12.39 -7.20 -2.71
CA GLY A 130 -12.58 -7.64 -1.33
C GLY A 130 -11.66 -6.92 -0.33
N LEU A 131 -10.39 -6.73 -0.69
CA LEU A 131 -9.42 -6.00 0.14
C LEU A 131 -9.77 -4.51 0.20
N VAL A 132 -10.05 -3.89 -0.95
CA VAL A 132 -10.40 -2.46 -1.04
C VAL A 132 -11.62 -2.14 -0.15
N LEU A 133 -12.71 -2.92 -0.28
CA LEU A 133 -13.91 -2.73 0.51
C LEU A 133 -13.67 -2.93 2.02
N ARG A 134 -12.81 -3.89 2.38
CA ARG A 134 -12.47 -4.13 3.78
C ARG A 134 -11.65 -2.97 4.36
N LEU A 135 -10.67 -2.46 3.62
CA LEU A 135 -9.85 -1.32 4.06
C LEU A 135 -10.68 -0.05 4.18
N LEU A 136 -11.55 0.25 3.21
CA LEU A 136 -12.48 1.40 3.30
C LEU A 136 -13.35 1.31 4.57
N ARG A 137 -13.88 0.13 4.88
CA ARG A 137 -14.65 -0.08 6.11
C ARG A 137 -13.79 0.09 7.37
N ARG A 138 -12.57 -0.47 7.37
CA ARG A 138 -11.63 -0.35 8.49
C ARG A 138 -11.29 1.11 8.77
N MET A 139 -11.11 1.90 7.72
CA MET A 139 -10.83 3.34 7.79
C MET A 139 -12.08 4.18 8.10
N ASN A 140 -13.26 3.56 8.28
CA ASN A 140 -14.53 4.24 8.47
C ASN A 140 -14.88 5.26 7.35
N VAL A 141 -14.50 4.94 6.11
CA VAL A 141 -14.74 5.83 4.95
C VAL A 141 -16.18 5.73 4.49
N ASN A 142 -16.82 6.88 4.27
CA ASN A 142 -18.10 6.95 3.60
C ASN A 142 -17.95 6.64 2.10
N GLN A 143 -18.43 5.47 1.66
CA GLN A 143 -18.31 5.05 0.27
C GLN A 143 -19.16 5.89 -0.71
N GLU A 144 -20.12 6.66 -0.22
CA GLU A 144 -20.89 7.59 -1.06
C GLU A 144 -20.13 8.89 -1.36
N ASN A 145 -19.11 9.22 -0.55
CA ASN A 145 -18.27 10.40 -0.72
C ASN A 145 -16.82 10.09 -0.33
N ILE A 146 -16.11 9.40 -1.23
CA ILE A 146 -14.68 9.11 -1.06
C ILE A 146 -13.86 10.35 -1.40
N GLU A 147 -13.08 10.83 -0.44
CA GLU A 147 -12.26 12.04 -0.58
C GLU A 147 -10.79 11.72 -0.89
N ALA A 148 -10.01 12.74 -1.28
CA ALA A 148 -8.62 12.54 -1.66
C ALA A 148 -7.75 12.04 -0.50
N GLY A 149 -8.04 12.46 0.74
CA GLY A 149 -7.38 11.96 1.95
C GLY A 149 -7.64 10.45 2.18
N ASP A 150 -8.86 9.99 1.90
CA ASP A 150 -9.22 8.57 1.98
C ASP A 150 -8.46 7.76 0.95
N VAL A 151 -8.40 8.25 -0.30
CA VAL A 151 -7.68 7.56 -1.38
C VAL A 151 -6.18 7.50 -1.10
N TYR A 152 -5.60 8.56 -0.54
CA TYR A 152 -4.21 8.56 -0.13
C TYR A 152 -3.94 7.52 0.96
N SER A 153 -4.71 7.54 2.05
CA SER A 153 -4.58 6.57 3.14
C SER A 153 -4.80 5.14 2.67
N LEU A 154 -5.78 4.92 1.78
CA LEU A 154 -6.03 3.62 1.15
C LEU A 154 -4.84 3.17 0.29
N SER A 155 -4.24 4.08 -0.49
CA SER A 155 -3.10 3.75 -1.37
C SER A 155 -1.88 3.28 -0.58
N LEU A 156 -1.60 3.88 0.58
CA LEU A 156 -0.53 3.46 1.49
C LEU A 156 -0.77 2.04 2.00
N ARG A 157 -2.00 1.76 2.46
CA ARG A 157 -2.40 0.44 2.98
C ARG A 157 -2.38 -0.65 1.92
N LEU A 158 -2.72 -0.33 0.68
CA LEU A 158 -2.60 -1.25 -0.46
C LEU A 158 -1.14 -1.44 -0.92
N GLY A 159 -0.25 -0.51 -0.56
CA GLY A 159 1.10 -0.45 -1.08
C GLY A 159 1.14 -0.13 -2.57
N THR A 160 0.26 0.78 -3.02
CA THR A 160 0.15 1.22 -4.41
C THR A 160 0.25 2.75 -4.53
N SER A 161 0.30 3.29 -5.76
CA SER A 161 0.29 4.74 -5.95
C SER A 161 -1.12 5.31 -5.80
N TYR A 162 -1.21 6.58 -5.36
CA TYR A 162 -2.46 7.33 -5.33
C TYR A 162 -3.19 7.27 -6.68
N ALA A 163 -2.48 7.55 -7.78
CA ALA A 163 -3.06 7.55 -9.12
C ALA A 163 -3.62 6.18 -9.51
N ALA A 164 -2.88 5.08 -9.27
CA ALA A 164 -3.34 3.73 -9.54
C ALA A 164 -4.58 3.39 -8.70
N THR A 165 -4.62 3.82 -7.43
CA THR A 165 -5.76 3.63 -6.54
C THR A 165 -7.00 4.37 -7.07
N VAL A 166 -6.86 5.63 -7.49
CA VAL A 166 -7.95 6.41 -8.11
C VAL A 166 -8.53 5.68 -9.33
N HIS A 167 -7.67 5.21 -10.25
CA HIS A 167 -8.09 4.42 -11.41
C HIS A 167 -8.82 3.14 -10.99
N ARG A 168 -8.29 2.43 -10.00
CA ARG A 168 -8.90 1.19 -9.54
C ARG A 168 -10.25 1.39 -8.90
N LEU A 169 -10.43 2.43 -8.08
CA LEU A 169 -11.73 2.75 -7.49
C LEU A 169 -12.77 3.00 -8.60
N ARG A 170 -12.38 3.61 -9.71
CA ARG A 170 -13.25 3.79 -10.87
C ARG A 170 -13.56 2.47 -11.58
N ASP A 171 -12.56 1.62 -11.78
CA ASP A 171 -12.74 0.28 -12.38
C ASP A 171 -13.61 -0.64 -11.50
N LEU A 172 -13.63 -0.42 -10.18
CA LEU A 172 -14.50 -1.08 -9.21
C LEU A 172 -15.88 -0.43 -9.07
N GLU A 173 -16.14 0.65 -9.81
CA GLU A 173 -17.39 1.43 -9.75
C GLU A 173 -17.68 2.01 -8.35
N LEU A 174 -16.65 2.20 -7.52
CA LEU A 174 -16.75 2.84 -6.20
C LEU A 174 -16.72 4.37 -6.29
N VAL A 175 -16.24 4.90 -7.40
CA VAL A 175 -16.30 6.34 -7.72
C VAL A 175 -16.87 6.56 -9.11
N GLY A 176 -17.72 7.57 -9.22
CA GLY A 176 -18.25 8.07 -10.48
C GLY A 176 -17.17 8.74 -11.34
N ARG A 177 -17.53 9.11 -12.57
CA ARG A 177 -16.60 9.77 -13.49
C ARG A 177 -16.19 11.16 -12.98
N ARG A 178 -17.13 11.92 -12.43
CA ARG A 178 -16.89 13.29 -11.96
C ARG A 178 -15.97 13.31 -10.74
N GLU A 179 -16.18 12.38 -9.82
CA GLU A 179 -15.39 12.17 -8.62
C GLU A 179 -13.98 11.70 -8.99
N HIS A 180 -13.86 10.76 -9.93
CA HIS A 180 -12.58 10.33 -10.48
C HIS A 180 -11.78 11.50 -11.08
N ASP A 181 -12.41 12.32 -11.94
CA ASP A 181 -11.77 13.51 -12.53
C ASP A 181 -11.34 14.54 -11.46
N LYS A 182 -12.12 14.68 -10.37
CA LYS A 182 -11.77 15.53 -9.22
C LYS A 182 -10.55 14.98 -8.48
N LEU A 183 -10.57 13.69 -8.13
CA LEU A 183 -9.50 13.02 -7.39
C LEU A 183 -8.16 13.04 -8.13
N GLN A 184 -8.17 12.91 -9.46
CA GLN A 184 -6.95 12.97 -10.28
C GLN A 184 -6.25 14.34 -10.26
N ARG A 185 -6.97 15.42 -9.93
CA ARG A 185 -6.38 16.77 -9.85
C ARG A 185 -5.62 17.00 -8.54
N THR A 186 -5.90 16.20 -7.51
CA THR A 186 -5.19 16.26 -6.24
C THR A 186 -3.91 15.44 -6.30
N THR A 187 -2.82 16.02 -5.85
CA THR A 187 -1.51 15.37 -5.81
C THR A 187 -1.17 14.95 -4.38
N PRO A 188 -0.44 13.83 -4.18
CA PRO A 188 -0.01 13.41 -2.84
C PRO A 188 0.78 14.49 -2.08
N ILE A 189 1.54 15.33 -2.77
CA ILE A 189 2.29 16.41 -2.12
C ILE A 189 1.38 17.48 -1.51
N GLN A 190 0.21 17.76 -2.10
CA GLN A 190 -0.77 18.68 -1.52
C GLN A 190 -1.35 18.08 -0.24
N LEU A 191 -1.78 16.82 -0.29
CA LEU A 191 -2.31 16.10 0.88
C LEU A 191 -1.29 16.03 2.01
N LYS A 192 -0.02 15.71 1.69
CA LYS A 192 1.06 15.71 2.68
C LYS A 192 1.27 17.07 3.32
N ARG A 193 1.15 18.17 2.57
CA ARG A 193 1.29 19.53 3.15
C ARG A 193 0.16 19.86 4.12
N GLU A 194 -1.06 19.44 3.80
CA GLU A 194 -2.23 19.61 4.67
C GLU A 194 -2.09 18.78 5.95
N LEU A 195 -1.75 17.50 5.82
CA LEU A 195 -1.52 16.58 6.95
C LEU A 195 -0.27 16.92 7.77
N GLY A 196 0.71 17.58 7.14
CA GLY A 196 2.05 17.78 7.64
C GLY A 196 2.35 19.13 8.28
N ALA A 197 1.32 19.98 8.45
CA ALA A 197 1.48 21.35 8.96
C ALA A 197 2.15 21.41 10.35
N LYS A 198 2.24 20.29 11.07
CA LYS A 198 2.99 20.11 12.33
C LYS A 198 4.28 19.28 12.12
N GLY A 199 5.23 19.75 11.33
CA GLY A 199 6.64 19.27 11.39
C GLY A 199 7.07 18.12 10.48
N LEU A 200 6.68 18.09 9.21
CA LEU A 200 7.32 17.17 8.25
C LEU A 200 8.77 17.53 7.97
N GLY A 201 9.68 16.62 8.30
CA GLY A 201 11.11 16.75 7.96
C GLY A 201 11.39 16.71 6.45
N SER A 202 10.60 15.98 5.64
CA SER A 202 10.75 15.96 4.17
C SER A 202 9.45 15.56 3.43
N SER A 203 9.29 16.03 2.19
CA SER A 203 8.16 15.65 1.31
C SER A 203 8.26 14.23 0.72
N TRP A 204 9.37 13.54 0.95
CA TRP A 204 9.63 12.18 0.43
C TRP A 204 8.95 11.10 1.25
N ASN A 205 8.79 11.35 2.54
CA ASN A 205 8.24 10.39 3.49
C ASN A 205 6.70 10.40 3.42
N ASP A 206 6.09 9.24 3.61
CA ASP A 206 4.64 9.11 3.66
C ASP A 206 4.10 9.46 5.06
N ILE A 207 2.82 9.83 5.10
CA ILE A 207 2.12 10.16 6.35
C ILE A 207 0.96 9.18 6.49
N TRP A 208 1.11 8.28 7.45
CA TRP A 208 0.12 7.27 7.76
C TRP A 208 -0.89 7.84 8.75
N VAL A 209 -2.13 8.01 8.32
CA VAL A 209 -3.23 8.38 9.22
C VAL A 209 -3.93 7.09 9.68
N LEU A 210 -3.85 6.83 10.98
CA LEU A 210 -4.44 5.67 11.64
C LEU A 210 -5.56 6.10 12.58
N GLY A 211 -6.62 5.30 12.65
CA GLY A 211 -7.76 5.51 13.54
C GLY A 211 -8.16 4.23 14.27
N PRO A 212 -9.24 4.24 15.07
CA PRO A 212 -9.63 3.10 15.92
C PRO A 212 -9.78 1.78 15.16
N GLY A 213 -10.23 1.81 13.90
CA GLY A 213 -10.36 0.61 13.08
C GLY A 213 -9.03 -0.07 12.72
N ASP A 214 -7.89 0.61 12.88
CA ASP A 214 -6.56 0.03 12.67
C ASP A 214 -6.05 -0.77 13.87
N ASN A 215 -6.77 -0.79 14.98
CA ASN A 215 -6.34 -1.53 16.17
C ASN A 215 -6.14 -3.03 15.86
N GLY A 216 -5.01 -3.58 16.32
CA GLY A 216 -4.55 -4.94 16.07
C GLY A 216 -3.98 -5.18 14.67
N SER A 217 -3.84 -4.15 13.82
CA SER A 217 -3.35 -4.34 12.45
C SER A 217 -1.82 -4.35 12.33
N LEU A 218 -1.35 -5.02 11.27
CA LEU A 218 0.03 -4.92 10.79
C LEU A 218 0.11 -3.83 9.71
N ILE A 219 0.95 -2.82 9.93
CA ILE A 219 1.20 -1.73 8.99
C ILE A 219 2.63 -1.81 8.48
N THR A 220 2.78 -1.90 7.16
CA THR A 220 4.08 -1.95 6.49
C THR A 220 4.45 -0.57 5.98
N MET A 221 5.55 -0.02 6.47
CA MET A 221 5.98 1.36 6.18
C MET A 221 7.49 1.45 5.95
N ARG A 222 7.98 2.63 5.60
CA ARG A 222 9.41 2.87 5.37
C ARG A 222 10.02 3.68 6.50
N GLN A 223 11.32 3.48 6.69
CA GLN A 223 12.11 4.38 7.51
C GLN A 223 11.92 5.84 7.03
N GLY A 224 11.70 6.75 7.97
CA GLY A 224 11.42 8.16 7.74
C GLY A 224 9.94 8.52 7.63
N ASP A 225 9.04 7.55 7.40
CA ASP A 225 7.60 7.81 7.37
C ASP A 225 7.10 8.40 8.69
N ASN A 226 5.99 9.13 8.63
CA ASN A 226 5.32 9.70 9.79
C ASN A 226 4.03 8.94 10.05
N VAL A 227 3.67 8.77 11.32
CA VAL A 227 2.39 8.16 11.72
C VAL A 227 1.60 9.16 12.54
N ARG A 228 0.35 9.38 12.17
CA ARG A 228 -0.64 10.21 12.87
C ARG A 228 -1.75 9.29 13.35
N ILE A 229 -1.95 9.20 14.65
CA ILE A 229 -2.97 8.33 15.26
C ILE A 229 -4.06 9.20 15.86
N HIS A 230 -5.30 9.03 15.41
CA HIS A 230 -6.48 9.76 15.89
C HIS A 230 -7.33 8.83 16.75
N LEU A 231 -7.51 9.18 18.02
CA LEU A 231 -8.33 8.42 18.97
C LEU A 231 -9.34 9.34 19.64
N GLU A 232 -10.56 8.84 19.84
CA GLU A 232 -11.59 9.57 20.57
C GLU A 232 -11.16 9.73 22.04
N GLU A 233 -11.28 10.94 22.57
CA GLU A 233 -10.97 11.25 23.96
C GLU A 233 -11.98 12.28 24.49
N THR A 234 -12.58 11.97 25.64
CA THR A 234 -13.52 12.86 26.34
C THR A 234 -12.93 13.30 27.67
N PRO A 235 -12.31 14.50 27.76
CA PRO A 235 -11.56 14.92 28.94
C PRO A 235 -12.36 14.92 30.25
N THR A 236 -13.68 15.17 30.20
CA THR A 236 -14.56 15.19 31.38
C THR A 236 -14.70 13.83 32.07
N THR A 237 -14.34 12.73 31.41
CA THR A 237 -14.36 11.39 32.02
C THR A 237 -13.15 11.11 32.92
N GLY A 238 -12.13 11.95 32.84
CA GLY A 238 -10.82 11.76 33.49
C GLY A 238 -9.89 10.78 32.77
N TYR A 239 -10.35 10.10 31.73
CA TYR A 239 -9.52 9.22 30.92
C TYR A 239 -8.76 10.00 29.85
N LYS A 240 -7.48 9.67 29.69
CA LYS A 240 -6.58 10.28 28.73
C LYS A 240 -5.72 9.20 28.09
N TRP A 241 -5.47 9.35 26.80
CA TRP A 241 -4.55 8.46 26.10
C TRP A 241 -3.10 8.81 26.42
N GLY A 242 -2.26 7.80 26.60
CA GLY A 242 -0.82 7.92 26.77
C GLY A 242 -0.06 6.79 26.09
N LEU A 243 1.20 7.05 25.78
CA LEU A 243 2.14 6.06 25.23
C LEU A 243 2.60 5.11 26.34
N LYS A 244 2.45 3.80 26.13
CA LYS A 244 2.84 2.78 27.12
C LYS A 244 4.33 2.49 27.10
N SER A 245 4.93 2.39 25.91
CA SER A 245 6.34 2.07 25.73
C SER A 245 6.92 2.79 24.52
N SER A 246 8.18 3.21 24.64
CA SER A 246 8.96 3.78 23.54
C SER A 246 9.94 2.73 23.00
N ASP A 247 9.86 2.42 21.71
CA ASP A 247 10.89 1.69 20.96
C ASP A 247 11.77 2.72 20.23
N GLU A 248 13.08 2.50 20.17
CA GLU A 248 14.00 3.40 19.46
C GLU A 248 13.66 3.56 17.96
N ARG A 249 12.95 2.59 17.38
CA ARG A 249 12.45 2.60 16.00
C ARG A 249 11.36 3.65 15.75
N ILE A 250 10.67 4.11 16.79
CA ILE A 250 9.55 5.04 16.65
C ILE A 250 9.60 6.11 17.74
N ARG A 251 9.68 7.37 17.33
CA ARG A 251 9.71 8.49 18.25
C ARG A 251 8.41 9.29 18.19
N CYS A 252 7.73 9.42 19.34
CA CYS A 252 6.62 10.35 19.48
C CYS A 252 7.15 11.79 19.39
N VAL A 253 6.61 12.59 18.48
CA VAL A 253 7.05 13.98 18.23
C VAL A 253 6.06 15.02 18.73
N ASP A 254 4.78 14.69 18.75
CA ASP A 254 3.73 15.51 19.32
C ASP A 254 2.54 14.68 19.82
N SER A 255 1.73 15.29 20.69
CA SER A 255 0.45 14.77 21.13
C SER A 255 -0.47 15.96 21.41
N THR A 256 -1.51 16.14 20.61
CA THR A 256 -2.47 17.24 20.74
C THR A 256 -3.89 16.71 20.94
N TRP A 257 -4.76 17.52 21.56
CA TRP A 257 -6.18 17.21 21.64
C TRP A 257 -6.97 18.39 21.11
N GLU A 258 -7.95 18.08 20.26
CA GLU A 258 -8.81 19.06 19.61
C GLU A 258 -10.27 18.66 19.85
N ALA A 259 -11.09 19.60 20.32
CA ALA A 259 -12.52 19.38 20.53
C ALA A 259 -13.25 19.27 19.18
N ASN A 260 -14.36 18.52 19.14
CA ASN A 260 -15.21 18.51 17.95
C ASN A 260 -15.81 19.91 17.69
N GLU A 261 -15.96 20.30 16.42
CA GLU A 261 -16.48 21.61 16.04
C GLU A 261 -17.87 21.87 16.65
N ASN A 262 -18.08 23.10 17.17
CA ASN A 262 -19.30 23.58 17.83
C ASN A 262 -19.61 23.05 19.24
N GLU A 263 -18.65 22.41 19.93
CA GLU A 263 -18.89 21.84 21.25
C GLU A 263 -18.27 22.64 22.42
N LEU A 264 -18.92 22.59 23.59
CA LEU A 264 -18.52 23.29 24.83
C LEU A 264 -17.22 22.72 25.41
N ILE A 265 -16.62 23.45 26.36
CA ILE A 265 -15.46 22.98 27.13
C ILE A 265 -15.84 21.66 27.84
N GLY A 266 -15.09 20.59 27.56
CA GLY A 266 -15.27 19.27 28.17
C GLY A 266 -16.02 18.23 27.32
N SER A 267 -16.43 18.60 26.10
CA SER A 267 -17.03 17.69 25.13
C SER A 267 -16.03 16.67 24.55
N PRO A 268 -16.53 15.60 23.90
CA PRO A 268 -15.69 14.67 23.15
C PRO A 268 -14.82 15.39 22.11
N GLY A 269 -13.63 14.86 21.88
CA GLY A 269 -12.71 15.35 20.88
C GLY A 269 -11.79 14.26 20.38
N ILE A 270 -10.83 14.66 19.55
CA ILE A 270 -9.83 13.76 18.99
C ILE A 270 -8.48 14.06 19.64
N ARG A 271 -7.90 13.02 20.25
CA ARG A 271 -6.49 12.98 20.61
C ARG A 271 -5.71 12.53 19.37
N GLU A 272 -4.77 13.36 18.94
CA GLU A 272 -3.82 13.06 17.88
C GLU A 272 -2.43 12.82 18.49
N PHE A 273 -1.80 11.71 18.10
CA PHE A 273 -0.37 11.45 18.34
C PHE A 273 0.38 11.46 17.01
N GLY A 274 1.49 12.19 16.94
CA GLY A 274 2.43 12.15 15.82
C GLY A 274 3.69 11.38 16.18
N PHE A 275 4.12 10.51 15.26
CA PHE A 275 5.34 9.73 15.37
C PHE A 275 6.20 9.85 14.11
N VAL A 276 7.52 9.72 14.29
CA VAL A 276 8.50 9.55 13.21
C VAL A 276 9.08 8.14 13.30
N VAL A 277 9.16 7.47 12.17
CA VAL A 277 9.77 6.15 12.02
C VAL A 277 11.28 6.30 11.80
N GLU A 278 12.09 5.88 12.76
CA GLU A 278 13.54 6.16 12.80
C GLU A 278 14.39 5.01 12.26
N GLU A 279 14.03 3.75 12.54
CA GLU A 279 14.85 2.58 12.20
C GLU A 279 14.02 1.42 11.63
N ALA A 280 14.64 0.61 10.76
CA ALA A 280 13.99 -0.57 10.20
C ALA A 280 13.84 -1.72 11.22
N GLY A 281 12.89 -2.61 10.94
CA GLY A 281 12.56 -3.75 11.80
C GLY A 281 11.08 -3.81 12.14
N ASN A 282 10.73 -4.77 13.00
CA ASN A 282 9.37 -4.92 13.50
C ASN A 282 9.29 -4.36 14.92
N THR A 283 8.24 -3.60 15.20
CA THR A 283 8.00 -3.03 16.53
C THR A 283 6.50 -2.90 16.80
N LEU A 284 6.13 -2.81 18.08
CA LEU A 284 4.77 -2.67 18.55
C LEU A 284 4.56 -1.25 19.07
N LEU A 285 3.56 -0.55 18.55
CA LEU A 285 3.13 0.74 19.08
C LEU A 285 1.88 0.52 19.93
N GLU A 286 1.97 0.83 21.23
CA GLU A 286 0.90 0.66 22.20
C GLU A 286 0.53 2.00 22.85
N LEU A 287 -0.73 2.39 22.70
CA LEU A 287 -1.37 3.49 23.41
C LEU A 287 -2.42 2.92 24.37
N MET A 288 -2.57 3.54 25.54
CA MET A 288 -3.53 3.16 26.56
C MET A 288 -4.32 4.37 27.04
N SER A 289 -5.62 4.19 27.27
CA SER A 289 -6.49 5.16 27.88
C SER A 289 -6.62 4.85 29.37
N TYR A 290 -6.14 5.75 30.22
CA TYR A 290 -6.11 5.55 31.67
C TYR A 290 -6.39 6.87 32.41
N ARG A 291 -6.63 6.78 33.72
CA ARG A 291 -6.71 7.95 34.61
C ARG A 291 -5.35 8.20 35.23
N GLU A 292 -4.88 9.45 35.25
CA GLU A 292 -3.55 9.77 35.79
C GLU A 292 -3.38 9.37 37.27
N TRP A 293 -4.47 9.24 38.03
CA TRP A 293 -4.50 8.79 39.42
C TRP A 293 -4.82 7.30 39.62
N ASP A 294 -5.05 6.54 38.55
CA ASP A 294 -5.41 5.12 38.59
C ASP A 294 -4.83 4.40 37.36
N LEU A 295 -3.52 4.17 37.39
CA LEU A 295 -2.75 3.59 36.28
C LEU A 295 -3.00 2.08 36.11
N ASP A 296 -3.60 1.42 37.11
CA ASP A 296 -3.90 -0.01 37.06
C ASP A 296 -5.17 -0.30 36.24
N HIS A 297 -6.02 0.71 36.01
CA HIS A 297 -7.25 0.57 35.24
C HIS A 297 -7.13 1.24 33.87
N VAL A 298 -6.92 0.40 32.85
CA VAL A 298 -6.95 0.79 31.44
C VAL A 298 -8.38 0.67 30.92
N ALA A 299 -8.95 1.78 30.44
CA ALA A 299 -10.29 1.80 29.84
C ALA A 299 -10.28 1.31 28.38
N ASP A 300 -9.22 1.61 27.64
CA ASP A 300 -9.09 1.21 26.24
C ASP A 300 -7.61 1.11 25.83
N GLN A 301 -7.33 0.35 24.77
CA GLN A 301 -6.00 0.14 24.24
C GLN A 301 -6.00 0.16 22.72
N PHE A 302 -5.04 0.89 22.15
CA PHE A 302 -4.75 0.90 20.73
C PHE A 302 -3.38 0.31 20.47
N VAL A 303 -3.32 -0.73 19.65
CA VAL A 303 -2.10 -1.49 19.36
C VAL A 303 -1.96 -1.66 17.87
N VAL A 304 -0.80 -1.34 17.32
CA VAL A 304 -0.46 -1.67 15.93
C VAL A 304 0.95 -2.25 15.85
N THR A 305 1.11 -3.26 15.01
CA THR A 305 2.44 -3.79 14.67
C THR A 305 2.96 -3.03 13.46
N LEU A 306 4.13 -2.40 13.59
CA LEU A 306 4.79 -1.71 12.48
C LEU A 306 5.90 -2.59 11.91
N SER A 307 5.79 -2.94 10.64
CA SER A 307 6.84 -3.61 9.86
C SER A 307 7.57 -2.57 9.02
N ILE A 308 8.70 -2.07 9.52
CA ILE A 308 9.47 -0.99 8.91
C ILE A 308 10.50 -1.59 7.96
N GLN A 309 10.30 -1.40 6.66
CA GLN A 309 11.07 -2.05 5.61
C GLN A 309 12.31 -1.27 5.21
N ASN A 310 13.41 -1.99 5.01
CA ASN A 310 14.58 -1.54 4.26
C ASN A 310 14.35 -1.69 2.76
N LYS A 311 15.15 -0.96 1.96
CA LYS A 311 15.26 -1.26 0.54
C LYS A 311 15.83 -2.67 0.36
N ARG A 312 15.25 -3.45 -0.56
CA ARG A 312 15.77 -4.75 -0.97
C ARG A 312 16.88 -4.57 -2.01
N HIS A 313 17.88 -5.44 -1.97
CA HIS A 313 19.00 -5.51 -2.91
C HIS A 313 19.33 -6.98 -3.21
N GLY A 314 19.70 -7.26 -4.45
CA GLY A 314 20.09 -8.57 -4.92
C GLY A 314 18.96 -9.61 -4.95
N ILE A 315 19.36 -10.87 -4.83
CA ILE A 315 18.48 -12.04 -4.77
C ILE A 315 18.36 -12.49 -3.31
N ALA A 316 17.22 -13.07 -2.93
CA ALA A 316 17.08 -13.66 -1.60
C ALA A 316 18.15 -14.75 -1.36
N GLU A 317 18.87 -14.67 -0.24
CA GLU A 317 20.02 -15.55 0.05
C GLU A 317 19.67 -17.04 0.06
N TRP A 318 18.46 -17.40 0.46
CA TRP A 318 18.01 -18.80 0.46
C TRP A 318 17.92 -19.40 -0.95
N LEU A 319 17.74 -18.58 -2.00
CA LEU A 319 17.78 -19.02 -3.40
C LEU A 319 19.21 -19.23 -3.91
N LEU A 320 20.22 -18.67 -3.23
CA LEU A 320 21.63 -18.86 -3.56
C LEU A 320 22.23 -20.10 -2.90
N THR A 321 21.55 -20.66 -1.89
CA THR A 321 22.13 -21.68 -1.00
C THR A 321 21.71 -23.12 -1.30
N GLY A 322 20.87 -23.36 -2.31
CA GLY A 322 20.66 -24.67 -2.95
C GLY A 322 20.15 -25.79 -2.05
#